data_AF-A0A926A349-F1
#
_entry.id   AF-A0A926A349-F1
#
_cell.length_a   1.000
_cell.length_b   1.000
_cell.length_c   1.000
_cell.angle_alpha   90.00
_cell.angle_beta   90.00
_cell.angle_gamma   90.00
#
_symmetry.space_group_name_H-M   'P 1'
#
loop_
_entity.id
_entity.type
_entity.pdbx_description
1 polymer ?
#
loop_
_entity_poly.entity_id
_entity_poly.type
_entity_poly.pdbx_seq_one_letter_code
_entity_poly.pdbx_strand_id
1 'polypeptide(L)'
;MLPEGDVLRPLTAANGRRIGRGTVGDLAARVRGLRSGDDALAGGDLIGPAFRDLRAAIKLYRNGSHTEVITKAVLVQIGELAQIAGWIASDAGRRDLAERAYEVGISAARQGEDATLAANLIGSLAYRYANTGREREGVELARAALDEAGRTRLPGSRRRRCGPSTTRSRPTASDPPPTPPTPAGHRTPSAPRGTPRCGPASVSCRPR
;
A
#
# COMPACT_ATOMS: atom_id res chain seq x y z
N MET A 1 16.47 -10.13 1.19
CA MET A 1 16.32 -11.07 2.31
C MET A 1 15.09 -10.66 3.09
N LEU A 2 14.07 -11.51 3.19
CA LEU A 2 12.96 -11.30 4.11
C LEU A 2 13.51 -11.30 5.54
N PRO A 3 13.04 -10.45 6.46
CA PRO A 3 13.55 -10.41 7.82
C PRO A 3 13.36 -11.77 8.50
N GLU A 4 14.41 -12.27 9.16
CA GLU A 4 14.36 -13.50 9.95
C GLU A 4 13.48 -13.32 11.18
N GLY A 5 12.53 -14.23 11.32
CA GLY A 5 11.45 -14.16 12.29
C GLY A 5 10.13 -14.41 11.58
N ASP A 6 9.25 -15.16 12.23
CA ASP A 6 7.96 -15.59 11.69
C ASP A 6 6.98 -14.39 11.59
N VAL A 7 7.35 -13.33 10.85
CA VAL A 7 6.70 -12.00 10.74
C VAL A 7 5.37 -12.04 10.00
N LEU A 8 5.04 -13.17 9.37
CA LEU A 8 3.72 -13.46 8.79
C LEU A 8 2.91 -14.47 9.61
N ARG A 9 3.47 -15.03 10.69
CA ARG A 9 2.72 -15.93 11.60
C ARG A 9 1.52 -15.23 12.21
N PRO A 10 0.38 -15.90 12.38
CA PRO A 10 -0.78 -15.29 13.02
C PRO A 10 -0.48 -14.70 14.40
N LEU A 11 -0.91 -13.45 14.62
CA LEU A 11 -1.02 -12.88 15.96
C LEU A 11 -2.04 -13.70 16.77
N THR A 12 -1.58 -14.39 17.81
CA THR A 12 -2.47 -15.09 18.74
C THR A 12 -3.10 -14.09 19.70
N ALA A 13 -4.43 -13.93 19.62
CA ALA A 13 -5.17 -13.11 20.58
C ALA A 13 -5.10 -13.76 21.98
N ALA A 14 -4.33 -13.16 22.89
CA ALA A 14 -4.36 -13.54 24.30
C ALA A 14 -5.62 -12.95 24.94
N ASN A 15 -6.69 -13.74 25.06
CA ASN A 15 -7.90 -13.31 25.77
C ASN A 15 -7.54 -12.98 27.24
N GLY A 16 -7.83 -11.76 27.69
CA GLY A 16 -7.72 -11.37 29.10
C GLY A 16 -6.32 -11.05 29.63
N ARG A 17 -5.27 -10.99 28.79
CA ARG A 17 -3.92 -10.62 29.25
C ARG A 17 -3.72 -9.10 29.13
N ARG A 18 -3.13 -8.47 30.17
CA ARG A 18 -2.74 -7.05 30.14
C ARG A 18 -1.87 -6.78 28.91
N ILE A 19 -2.32 -5.87 28.05
CA ILE A 19 -1.55 -5.44 26.89
C ILE A 19 -0.46 -4.50 27.38
N GLY A 20 0.79 -4.78 26.99
CA GLY A 20 1.95 -3.99 27.38
C GLY A 20 2.77 -3.55 26.18
N ARG A 21 3.91 -2.92 26.44
CA ARG A 21 4.85 -2.43 25.41
C ARG A 21 5.31 -3.53 24.45
N GLY A 22 5.48 -4.76 24.94
CA GLY A 22 5.85 -5.91 24.10
C GLY A 22 4.88 -6.13 22.95
N THR A 23 3.58 -6.10 23.23
CA THR A 23 2.54 -6.28 22.21
C THR A 23 2.55 -5.17 21.17
N VAL A 24 2.80 -3.92 21.58
CA VAL A 24 2.97 -2.80 20.64
C VAL A 24 4.18 -3.04 19.74
N GLY A 25 5.29 -3.53 20.31
CA GLY A 25 6.49 -3.92 19.56
C GLY A 25 6.23 -5.04 18.55
N ASP A 26 5.48 -6.06 18.94
CA ASP A 26 5.08 -7.17 18.07
C ASP A 26 4.24 -6.67 16.88
N LEU A 27 3.23 -5.81 17.14
CA LEU A 27 2.42 -5.20 16.10
C LEU A 27 3.27 -4.36 15.13
N ALA A 28 4.20 -3.56 15.67
CA ALA A 28 5.12 -2.78 14.84
C ALA A 28 6.03 -3.67 13.98
N ALA A 29 6.44 -4.83 14.49
CA ALA A 29 7.20 -5.81 13.73
C ALA A 29 6.37 -6.42 12.59
N ARG A 30 5.08 -6.71 12.82
CA ARG A 30 4.16 -7.16 11.75
C ARG A 30 4.02 -6.13 10.64
N VAL A 31 3.80 -4.87 10.98
CA VAL A 31 3.72 -3.77 10.00
C VAL A 31 4.98 -3.72 9.13
N ARG A 32 6.17 -3.77 9.75
CA ARG A 32 7.45 -3.79 9.02
C ARG A 32 7.57 -5.00 8.13
N GLY A 33 7.20 -6.19 8.62
CA GLY A 33 7.23 -7.42 7.85
C GLY A 33 6.31 -7.37 6.62
N LEU A 34 5.11 -6.83 6.76
CA LEU A 34 4.17 -6.65 5.65
C LEU A 34 4.69 -5.65 4.62
N ARG A 35 5.26 -4.51 5.05
CA ARG A 35 5.89 -3.53 4.15
C ARG A 35 7.03 -4.14 3.35
N SER A 36 7.97 -4.81 4.03
CA SER A 36 9.07 -5.49 3.35
C SER A 36 8.60 -6.62 2.44
N GLY A 37 7.51 -7.30 2.80
CA GLY A 37 6.89 -8.32 1.96
C GLY A 37 6.29 -7.72 0.69
N ASP A 38 5.57 -6.61 0.81
CA ASP A 38 4.94 -5.88 -0.30
C ASP A 38 6.00 -5.36 -1.30
N ASP A 39 7.08 -4.77 -0.79
CA ASP A 39 8.21 -4.31 -1.60
C ASP A 39 8.90 -5.46 -2.36
N ALA A 40 8.97 -6.65 -1.76
CA ALA A 40 9.67 -7.81 -2.32
C ALA A 40 8.81 -8.66 -3.26
N LEU A 41 7.49 -8.64 -3.09
CA LEU A 41 6.56 -9.51 -3.79
C LEU A 41 5.60 -8.67 -4.63
N ALA A 42 6.03 -8.31 -5.85
CA ALA A 42 5.20 -7.65 -6.87
C ALA A 42 4.09 -8.57 -7.46
N GLY A 43 3.44 -9.39 -6.61
CA GLY A 43 2.41 -10.36 -7.02
C GLY A 43 2.10 -11.46 -6.00
N GLY A 44 2.69 -11.45 -4.80
CA GLY A 44 2.34 -12.40 -3.74
C GLY A 44 1.04 -11.99 -3.03
N ASP A 45 0.12 -12.92 -2.78
CA ASP A 45 -1.15 -12.62 -2.09
C ASP A 45 -0.92 -12.30 -0.60
N LEU A 46 -0.61 -11.02 -0.32
CA LEU A 46 -0.47 -10.47 1.03
C LEU A 46 -1.80 -9.99 1.62
N ILE A 47 -2.90 -10.03 0.85
CA ILE A 47 -4.23 -9.60 1.33
C ILE A 47 -4.63 -10.46 2.53
N GLY A 48 -4.47 -11.79 2.40
CA GLY A 48 -4.77 -12.72 3.48
C GLY A 48 -4.02 -12.38 4.78
N PRO A 49 -2.67 -12.39 4.78
CA PRO A 49 -1.85 -11.98 5.93
C PRO A 49 -2.20 -10.60 6.49
N ALA A 50 -2.24 -9.55 5.65
CA ALA A 50 -2.44 -8.18 6.11
C ALA A 50 -3.78 -7.99 6.83
N PHE A 51 -4.87 -8.51 6.27
CA PHE A 51 -6.19 -8.41 6.90
C PHE A 51 -6.36 -9.33 8.11
N ARG A 52 -5.62 -10.45 8.19
CA ARG A 52 -5.57 -11.26 9.42
C ARG A 52 -4.94 -10.47 10.56
N ASP A 53 -3.79 -9.83 10.31
CA ASP A 53 -3.08 -9.07 11.34
C ASP A 53 -3.87 -7.83 11.78
N LEU A 54 -4.48 -7.10 10.83
CA LEU A 54 -5.37 -5.99 11.16
C LEU A 54 -6.55 -6.42 12.05
N ARG A 55 -7.24 -7.52 11.71
CA ARG A 55 -8.34 -8.04 12.54
C ARG A 55 -7.87 -8.50 13.91
N ALA A 56 -6.71 -9.13 13.99
CA ALA A 56 -6.13 -9.59 15.25
C ALA A 56 -5.78 -8.39 16.16
N ALA A 57 -5.20 -7.33 15.61
CA ALA A 57 -4.90 -6.10 16.35
C ALA A 57 -6.16 -5.41 16.88
N ILE A 58 -7.22 -5.32 16.06
CA ILE A 58 -8.52 -4.77 16.47
C ILE A 58 -9.14 -5.61 17.59
N LYS A 59 -9.09 -6.95 17.48
CA LYS A 59 -9.60 -7.86 18.52
C LYS A 59 -8.81 -7.72 19.82
N LEU A 60 -7.49 -7.59 19.73
CA LEU A 60 -6.62 -7.36 20.87
C LEU A 60 -7.01 -6.05 21.58
N TYR A 61 -7.13 -4.95 20.85
CA TYR A 61 -7.57 -3.67 21.39
C TYR A 61 -8.92 -3.75 22.11
N ARG A 62 -9.91 -4.42 21.51
CA ARG A 62 -11.27 -4.53 22.09
C ARG A 62 -11.34 -5.39 23.35
N ASN A 63 -10.48 -6.41 23.46
CA ASN A 63 -10.62 -7.47 24.47
C ASN A 63 -9.54 -7.42 25.56
N GLY A 64 -8.55 -6.53 25.45
CA GLY A 64 -7.46 -6.43 26.41
C GLY A 64 -7.64 -5.26 27.37
N SER A 65 -7.05 -5.40 28.57
CA SER A 65 -6.93 -4.29 29.51
C SER A 65 -5.61 -3.55 29.26
N HIS A 66 -5.68 -2.23 29.18
CA HIS A 66 -4.55 -1.37 28.81
C HIS A 66 -4.58 -0.04 29.59
N THR A 67 -3.40 0.53 29.86
CA THR A 67 -3.29 1.92 30.29
C THR A 67 -3.52 2.84 29.10
N GLU A 68 -3.92 4.10 29.32
CA GLU A 68 -4.18 5.07 28.25
C GLU A 68 -3.00 5.19 27.26
N VAL A 69 -1.77 5.22 27.77
CA VAL A 69 -0.54 5.28 26.95
C VAL A 69 -0.43 4.07 26.02
N ILE A 70 -0.76 2.88 26.52
CA ILE A 70 -0.74 1.66 25.70
C ILE A 70 -1.92 1.64 24.72
N THR A 71 -3.10 2.13 25.13
CA THR A 71 -4.26 2.29 24.25
C THR A 71 -3.90 3.09 23.01
N LYS A 72 -3.32 4.29 23.19
CA LYS A 72 -2.91 5.16 22.10
C LYS A 72 -1.88 4.49 21.20
N ALA A 73 -0.87 3.86 21.79
CA ALA A 73 0.17 3.16 21.03
C ALA A 73 -0.40 1.98 20.20
N VAL A 74 -1.34 1.20 20.74
CA VAL A 74 -2.01 0.11 20.01
C VAL A 74 -2.87 0.66 18.87
N LEU A 75 -3.62 1.75 19.11
CA LEU A 75 -4.42 2.42 18.10
C LEU A 75 -3.57 2.92 16.92
N VAL A 76 -2.39 3.49 17.20
CA VAL A 76 -1.42 3.86 16.16
C VAL A 76 -1.00 2.63 15.35
N GLN A 77 -0.69 1.50 15.99
CA GLN A 77 -0.33 0.28 15.25
C GLN A 77 -1.50 -0.31 14.44
N ILE A 78 -2.75 -0.16 14.90
CA ILE A 78 -3.92 -0.50 14.09
C ILE A 78 -3.99 0.39 12.85
N GLY A 79 -3.74 1.69 12.99
CA GLY A 79 -3.66 2.63 11.87
C GLY A 79 -2.57 2.27 10.86
N GLU A 80 -1.39 1.90 11.33
CA GLU A 80 -0.26 1.46 10.49
C GLU A 80 -0.56 0.15 9.74
N LEU A 81 -1.18 -0.84 10.42
CA LEU A 81 -1.64 -2.08 9.78
C LEU A 81 -2.73 -1.81 8.75
N ALA A 82 -3.66 -0.91 9.06
CA ALA A 82 -4.72 -0.49 8.14
C ALA A 82 -4.16 0.19 6.89
N GLN A 83 -3.13 1.02 7.04
CA GLN A 83 -2.45 1.69 5.93
C GLN A 83 -1.85 0.66 4.95
N ILE A 84 -1.05 -0.30 5.45
CA ILE A 84 -0.44 -1.30 4.57
C ILE A 84 -1.47 -2.28 3.99
N ALA A 85 -2.49 -2.68 4.76
CA ALA A 85 -3.58 -3.52 4.26
C ALA A 85 -4.41 -2.82 3.17
N GLY A 86 -4.67 -1.52 3.34
CA GLY A 86 -5.35 -0.70 2.35
C GLY A 86 -4.55 -0.55 1.06
N TRP A 87 -3.24 -0.38 1.18
CA TRP A 87 -2.32 -0.32 0.04
C TRP A 87 -2.31 -1.64 -0.75
N ILE A 88 -2.04 -2.76 -0.07
CA ILE A 88 -2.04 -4.10 -0.67
C ILE A 88 -3.39 -4.41 -1.36
N ALA A 89 -4.51 -4.10 -0.71
CA ALA A 89 -5.83 -4.30 -1.32
C ALA A 89 -6.08 -3.39 -2.54
N SER A 90 -5.50 -2.19 -2.53
CA SER A 90 -5.62 -1.24 -3.64
C SER A 90 -4.93 -1.77 -4.89
N ASP A 91 -3.72 -2.29 -4.74
CA ASP A 91 -2.89 -2.85 -5.82
C ASP A 91 -3.51 -4.15 -6.37
N ALA A 92 -4.10 -4.96 -5.51
CA ALA A 92 -4.85 -6.14 -5.92
C ALA A 92 -6.26 -5.85 -6.50
N GLY A 93 -6.62 -4.57 -6.71
CA GLY A 93 -7.92 -4.18 -7.28
C GLY A 93 -9.13 -4.41 -6.37
N ARG A 94 -8.94 -4.76 -5.09
CA ARG A 94 -10.01 -5.02 -4.11
C ARG A 94 -10.51 -3.73 -3.47
N ARG A 95 -11.21 -2.92 -4.27
CA ARG A 95 -11.63 -1.54 -3.93
C ARG A 95 -12.30 -1.42 -2.56
N ASP A 96 -13.35 -2.20 -2.32
CA ASP A 96 -14.11 -2.13 -1.06
C ASP A 96 -13.30 -2.54 0.17
N LEU A 97 -12.33 -3.46 0.00
CA LEU A 97 -11.44 -3.86 1.10
C LEU A 97 -10.44 -2.75 1.42
N ALA A 98 -9.91 -2.09 0.40
CA ALA A 98 -9.00 -0.96 0.57
C ALA A 98 -9.68 0.21 1.29
N GLU A 99 -10.87 0.62 0.84
CA GLU A 99 -11.64 1.72 1.43
C GLU A 99 -11.94 1.47 2.92
N ARG A 100 -12.50 0.30 3.24
CA ARG A 100 -12.76 -0.08 4.63
C ARG A 100 -11.50 -0.11 5.49
N ALA A 101 -10.38 -0.57 4.95
CA ALA A 101 -9.12 -0.56 5.68
C ALA A 101 -8.69 0.87 6.00
N TYR A 102 -8.69 1.77 5.00
CA TYR A 102 -8.35 3.18 5.22
C TYR A 102 -9.28 3.85 6.25
N GLU A 103 -10.59 3.65 6.16
CA GLU A 103 -11.55 4.22 7.13
C GLU A 103 -11.29 3.77 8.57
N VAL A 104 -11.04 2.47 8.76
CA VAL A 104 -10.67 1.91 10.07
C VAL A 104 -9.37 2.55 10.56
N GLY A 105 -8.37 2.67 9.69
CA GLY A 105 -7.11 3.30 10.02
C GLY A 105 -7.26 4.76 10.43
N ILE A 106 -8.05 5.55 9.70
CA ILE A 106 -8.27 6.98 9.98
C ILE A 106 -8.88 7.15 11.36
N SER A 107 -9.89 6.34 11.68
CA SER A 107 -10.53 6.34 12.99
C SER A 107 -9.55 5.97 14.10
N ALA A 108 -8.74 4.93 13.89
CA ALA A 108 -7.75 4.48 14.86
C ALA A 108 -6.64 5.53 15.09
N ALA A 109 -6.09 6.11 14.02
CA ALA A 109 -5.04 7.13 14.11
C ALA A 109 -5.53 8.39 14.84
N ARG A 110 -6.76 8.85 14.56
CA ARG A 110 -7.37 9.98 15.28
C ARG A 110 -7.57 9.68 16.77
N GLN A 111 -8.08 8.50 17.12
CA GLN A 111 -8.23 8.09 18.52
C GLN A 111 -6.88 7.87 19.22
N GLY A 112 -5.85 7.47 18.47
CA GLY A 112 -4.47 7.37 18.93
C GLY A 112 -3.71 8.69 18.97
N GLU A 113 -4.36 9.80 18.61
CA GLU A 113 -3.79 11.16 18.55
C GLU A 113 -2.60 11.31 17.59
N ASP A 114 -2.52 10.47 16.55
CA ASP A 114 -1.50 10.56 15.50
C ASP A 114 -2.07 11.20 14.24
N ALA A 115 -2.04 12.53 14.20
CA ALA A 115 -2.55 13.30 13.07
C ALA A 115 -1.68 13.16 11.80
N THR A 116 -0.41 12.77 11.93
CA THR A 116 0.45 12.51 10.75
C THR A 116 0.03 11.21 10.07
N LEU A 117 -0.19 10.15 10.85
CA LEU A 117 -0.73 8.89 10.33
C LEU A 117 -2.14 9.06 9.77
N ALA A 118 -3.01 9.79 10.49
CA ALA A 118 -4.36 10.08 10.00
C ALA A 118 -4.32 10.79 8.63
N ALA A 119 -3.46 11.80 8.47
CA ALA A 119 -3.30 12.50 7.20
C ALA A 119 -2.80 11.59 6.07
N ASN A 120 -1.86 10.67 6.36
CA ASN A 120 -1.38 9.69 5.39
C ASN A 120 -2.52 8.78 4.88
N LEU A 121 -3.32 8.23 5.80
CA LEU A 121 -4.47 7.39 5.46
C LEU A 121 -5.53 8.13 4.65
N ILE A 122 -5.85 9.37 5.04
CA ILE A 122 -6.79 10.23 4.29
C ILE A 122 -6.24 10.53 2.89
N GLY A 123 -4.95 10.82 2.76
CA GLY A 123 -4.29 11.06 1.49
C GLY A 123 -4.30 9.83 0.57
N SER A 124 -4.09 8.64 1.13
CA SER A 124 -4.17 7.37 0.41
C SER A 124 -5.59 7.12 -0.13
N LEU A 125 -6.62 7.37 0.68
CA LEU A 125 -8.01 7.27 0.25
C LEU A 125 -8.36 8.33 -0.81
N ALA A 126 -7.84 9.55 -0.68
CA ALA A 126 -8.00 10.63 -1.65
C ALA A 126 -7.42 10.27 -3.01
N TYR A 127 -6.21 9.71 -3.04
CA TYR A 127 -5.57 9.20 -4.25
C TYR A 127 -6.44 8.15 -4.94
N ARG A 128 -7.06 7.25 -4.17
CA ARG A 128 -7.98 6.24 -4.72
C ARG A 128 -9.19 6.88 -5.38
N TYR A 129 -9.87 7.80 -4.70
CA TYR A 129 -11.05 8.47 -5.24
C TYR A 129 -10.72 9.24 -6.52
N ALA A 130 -9.57 9.93 -6.55
CA ALA A 130 -9.08 10.61 -7.73
C ALA A 130 -8.90 9.65 -8.93
N ASN A 131 -8.41 8.44 -8.69
CA ASN A 131 -8.12 7.46 -9.74
C ASN A 131 -9.29 6.51 -10.07
N THR A 132 -10.43 6.61 -9.38
CA THR A 132 -11.61 5.77 -9.63
C THR A 132 -12.83 6.55 -10.12
N GLY A 133 -12.63 7.76 -10.66
CA GLY A 133 -13.69 8.59 -11.24
C GLY A 133 -14.46 9.46 -10.23
N ARG A 134 -13.98 9.56 -8.98
CA ARG A 134 -14.52 10.46 -7.93
C ARG A 134 -13.54 11.62 -7.69
N GLU A 135 -13.08 12.25 -8.76
CA GLU A 135 -12.01 13.26 -8.75
C GLU A 135 -12.26 14.42 -7.80
N ARG A 136 -13.47 15.00 -7.85
CA ARG A 136 -13.85 16.12 -6.98
C ARG A 136 -13.77 15.75 -5.51
N GLU A 137 -14.30 14.58 -5.14
CA GLU A 137 -14.26 14.07 -3.78
C GLU A 137 -12.81 13.77 -3.35
N GLY A 138 -11.99 13.22 -4.25
CA GLY A 138 -10.56 13.02 -4.03
C GLY A 138 -9.82 14.32 -3.71
N VAL A 139 -10.11 15.41 -4.44
CA VAL A 139 -9.51 16.73 -4.17
C VAL A 139 -9.96 17.28 -2.81
N GLU A 140 -11.24 17.17 -2.47
CA GLU A 140 -11.76 17.60 -1.17
C GLU A 140 -11.11 16.82 -0.02
N LEU A 141 -10.95 15.50 -0.19
CA LEU A 141 -10.33 14.63 0.79
C LEU A 141 -8.81 14.90 0.92
N ALA A 142 -8.12 15.19 -0.19
CA ALA A 142 -6.71 15.57 -0.17
C ALA A 142 -6.48 16.90 0.59
N ARG A 143 -7.39 17.86 0.48
CA ARG A 143 -7.34 19.09 1.28
C ARG A 143 -7.53 18.79 2.77
N ALA A 144 -8.49 17.93 3.11
CA ALA A 144 -8.70 17.49 4.49
C ALA A 144 -7.45 16.79 5.07
N ALA A 145 -6.72 16.01 4.28
CA ALA A 145 -5.45 15.41 4.70
C ALA A 145 -4.39 16.48 5.06
N LEU A 146 -4.28 17.56 4.26
CA LEU A 146 -3.34 18.66 4.55
C LEU A 146 -3.72 19.41 5.82
N ASP A 147 -5.01 19.63 6.06
CA ASP A 147 -5.49 20.28 7.28
C ASP A 147 -5.26 19.40 8.51
N GLU A 148 -5.46 18.07 8.39
CA GLU A 148 -5.17 17.10 9.44
C GLU A 148 -3.66 17.09 9.78
N ALA A 149 -2.77 17.03 8.78
CA ALA A 149 -1.32 17.09 8.99
C ALA A 149 -0.87 18.41 9.67
N GLY A 150 -1.59 19.50 9.40
CA GLY A 150 -1.37 20.80 10.04
C GLY A 150 -1.54 20.79 11.56
N ARG A 151 -2.27 19.83 12.13
CA ARG A 151 -2.51 19.70 13.57
C ARG A 151 -1.28 19.25 14.36
N THR A 152 -0.36 18.52 13.72
CA THR A 152 0.93 18.10 14.33
C THR A 152 1.97 19.23 14.30
N ARG A 153 1.79 20.22 13.41
CA ARG A 153 2.77 21.29 13.20
C ARG A 153 2.68 22.29 14.37
N LEU A 154 3.78 22.48 15.10
CA LEU A 154 3.87 23.46 16.20
C LEU A 154 3.29 24.83 15.79
N PRO A 155 2.53 25.50 16.69
CA PRO A 155 1.97 26.81 16.41
C PRO A 155 3.12 27.81 16.19
N GLY A 156 3.31 28.26 14.95
CA GLY A 156 4.37 29.20 14.57
C GLY A 156 4.96 28.99 13.19
N SER A 157 4.79 27.80 12.62
CA SER A 157 5.27 27.50 11.28
C SER A 157 4.20 27.85 10.23
N ARG A 158 3.94 29.16 10.09
CA ARG A 158 2.96 29.72 9.14
C ARG A 158 3.20 29.14 7.75
N ARG A 159 2.17 28.45 7.23
CA ARG A 159 2.06 28.10 5.82
C ARG A 159 2.12 29.39 5.01
N ARG A 160 3.16 29.57 4.18
CA ARG A 160 3.10 30.57 3.11
C ARG A 160 1.98 30.10 2.19
N ARG A 161 0.83 30.75 2.24
CA ARG A 161 -0.21 30.58 1.24
C ARG A 161 0.43 30.99 -0.09
N CYS A 162 0.74 30.06 -0.97
CA CYS A 162 0.83 30.39 -2.38
C CYS A 162 -0.58 30.81 -2.79
N GLY A 163 -0.80 32.13 -2.87
CA GLY A 163 -1.98 32.67 -3.52
C GLY A 163 -1.95 32.31 -5.01
N PRO A 164 -3.10 32.31 -5.70
CA PRO A 164 -3.11 32.13 -7.14
C PRO A 164 -2.34 33.30 -7.77
N SER A 165 -1.18 33.02 -8.36
CA SER A 165 -0.52 33.95 -9.27
C SER A 165 -1.42 34.12 -10.49
N THR A 166 -2.28 35.12 -10.51
CA THR A 166 -2.96 35.57 -11.72
C THR A 166 -1.95 36.30 -12.61
N THR A 167 -1.00 35.55 -13.15
CA THR A 167 -0.24 35.98 -14.32
C THR A 167 -0.99 35.45 -15.53
N ARG A 168 -1.88 36.29 -16.08
CA ARG A 168 -2.47 36.08 -17.40
C ARG A 168 -1.35 36.23 -18.43
N SER A 169 -0.72 35.12 -18.79
CA SER A 169 0.12 35.04 -19.99
C SER A 169 -0.71 34.46 -21.13
N ARG A 170 -0.85 35.22 -22.22
CA ARG A 170 -1.49 34.78 -23.48
C ARG A 170 -0.75 33.56 -24.05
N PRO A 171 -1.44 32.63 -24.71
CA PRO A 171 -0.78 31.49 -25.35
C PRO A 171 -0.06 31.96 -26.62
N THR A 172 1.25 31.73 -26.70
CA THR A 172 1.94 31.59 -27.98
C THR A 172 2.06 30.10 -28.25
N ALA A 173 1.44 29.67 -29.34
CA ALA A 173 1.54 28.30 -29.83
C ALA A 173 2.98 27.96 -30.22
N SER A 174 3.41 26.76 -29.83
CA SER A 174 4.33 25.84 -30.51
C SER A 174 5.42 25.30 -29.58
N ASP A 175 5.04 24.37 -28.71
CA ASP A 175 5.95 23.32 -28.26
C ASP A 175 5.26 21.97 -28.54
N PRO A 176 5.87 21.07 -29.32
CA PRO A 176 5.29 19.74 -29.55
C PRO A 176 5.32 18.91 -28.26
N PRO A 177 4.33 18.01 -28.05
CA PRO A 177 4.29 17.17 -26.87
C PRO A 177 5.51 16.24 -26.78
N PRO A 178 5.98 15.90 -25.57
CA PRO A 178 7.09 14.98 -25.39
C PRO A 178 6.76 13.61 -26.00
N THR A 179 7.69 13.07 -26.78
CA THR A 179 7.55 11.75 -27.41
C THR A 179 7.51 10.64 -26.36
N PRO A 180 6.65 9.62 -26.53
CA PRO A 180 6.63 8.47 -25.64
C PRO A 180 7.93 7.65 -25.78
N PRO A 181 8.40 6.98 -24.71
CA PRO A 181 9.58 6.13 -24.77
C PRO A 181 9.37 4.96 -25.73
N THR A 182 10.34 4.75 -26.62
CA THR A 182 10.39 3.65 -27.58
C THR A 182 10.31 2.29 -26.86
N PRO A 183 9.44 1.35 -27.27
CA PRO A 183 9.46 0.01 -26.71
C PRO A 183 10.79 -0.68 -27.05
N ALA A 184 11.42 -1.25 -26.02
CA ALA A 184 12.65 -2.03 -26.15
C ALA A 184 12.46 -3.15 -27.18
N GLY A 185 13.30 -3.13 -28.22
CA GLY A 185 13.22 -4.05 -29.35
C GLY A 185 13.21 -5.50 -28.93
N HIS A 186 12.21 -6.23 -29.42
CA HIS A 186 12.16 -7.68 -29.37
C HIS A 186 13.36 -8.22 -30.17
N ARG A 187 14.34 -8.83 -29.49
CA ARG A 187 15.38 -9.61 -30.15
C ARG A 187 14.71 -10.87 -30.71
N THR A 188 14.59 -10.92 -32.02
CA THR A 188 14.26 -12.15 -32.75
C THR A 188 15.46 -13.11 -32.64
N PRO A 189 15.28 -14.38 -32.26
CA PRO A 189 16.34 -15.36 -32.38
C PRO A 189 16.54 -15.70 -33.87
N SER A 190 17.78 -15.52 -34.32
CA SER A 190 18.23 -15.87 -35.68
C SER A 190 18.15 -17.38 -35.89
N ALA A 191 17.54 -17.79 -37.01
CA ALA A 191 17.50 -19.18 -37.45
C ALA A 191 18.90 -19.67 -37.87
N PRO A 192 19.32 -20.90 -37.50
CA PRO A 192 20.53 -21.48 -38.04
C PRO A 192 20.29 -21.98 -39.47
N ARG A 193 21.07 -21.46 -40.42
CA ARG A 193 21.24 -22.02 -41.77
C ARG A 193 22.08 -23.29 -41.65
N GLY A 194 21.63 -24.39 -42.26
CA GLY A 194 22.47 -25.57 -42.43
C GLY A 194 21.68 -26.84 -42.74
N THR A 195 21.19 -26.97 -43.96
CA THR A 195 20.87 -28.28 -44.54
C THR A 195 22.06 -28.79 -45.34
N PRO A 196 22.44 -30.07 -45.21
CA PRO A 196 22.93 -30.81 -46.35
C PRO A 196 21.97 -31.94 -46.75
N ARG A 197 22.01 -32.17 -48.06
CA ARG A 197 21.21 -33.03 -48.94
C ARG A 197 21.05 -34.51 -48.54
N CYS A 198 19.85 -35.00 -48.85
CA CYS A 198 19.45 -36.29 -49.49
C CYS A 198 20.38 -37.52 -49.46
N GLY A 199 19.80 -38.65 -49.01
CA GLY A 199 20.14 -40.04 -49.35
C GLY A 199 18.98 -40.99 -48.97
N PRO A 200 18.72 -42.09 -49.68
CA PRO A 200 17.37 -42.62 -49.87
C PRO A 200 16.96 -43.79 -48.95
N ALA A 201 15.63 -43.93 -48.82
CA ALA A 201 14.80 -45.13 -48.70
C ALA A 201 15.37 -46.39 -48.01
N SER A 202 14.68 -46.80 -46.94
CA SER A 202 14.35 -48.22 -46.74
C SER A 202 13.15 -48.37 -45.80
N VAL A 203 12.06 -48.82 -46.40
CA VAL A 203 10.88 -49.43 -45.77
C VAL A 203 11.30 -50.74 -45.09
N SER A 204 10.83 -50.99 -43.87
CA SER A 204 10.60 -52.36 -43.39
C SER A 204 9.59 -52.37 -42.25
N CYS A 205 8.31 -52.52 -42.61
CA CYS A 205 7.34 -53.22 -41.77
C CYS A 205 7.74 -54.69 -41.67
N ARG A 206 7.72 -55.27 -40.46
CA ARG A 206 7.44 -56.70 -40.24
C ARG A 206 6.94 -56.96 -38.81
N PRO A 207 6.23 -58.09 -38.58
CA PRO A 207 4.93 -58.06 -37.91
C PRO A 207 4.79 -59.00 -36.70
N ARG A 208 3.57 -58.97 -36.15
CA ARG A 208 2.89 -59.81 -35.13
C ARG A 208 2.99 -59.33 -33.69
#